data_AF-A0A8T5J6T5-F1
#
_entry.id   AF-A0A8T5J6T5-F1
#
_cell.length_a   1.000
_cell.length_b   1.000
_cell.length_c   1.000
_cell.angle_alpha   90.00
_cell.angle_beta   90.00
_cell.angle_gamma   90.00
#
_symmetry.space_group_name_H-M   'P 1'
#
loop_
_entity.id
_entity.type
_entity.pdbx_description
1 polymer ?
#
loop_
_entity_poly.entity_id
_entity_poly.type
_entity_poly.pdbx_seq_one_letter_code
_entity_poly.pdbx_strand_id
1 'polypeptide(L)'
;SLHDWATSVWEIKNRLEKMEDVVRELASQHLPSLSALLGPILAARLCVEAHGRARLARLPAGTMQILGAEKAFFNHLKTGAPSPKHGHIFMHPWISRSPRWVRGKIARTVAAKATIAVRCDAYGGKLWSQEALDAVADRVETIRSENSTPPQR
;
A
#
# COMPACT_ATOMS: atom_id res chain seq x y z
N SER A 1 -36.49 -0.34 -18.90
CA SER A 1 -36.78 1.07 -18.58
C SER A 1 -35.60 1.69 -17.82
N LEU A 2 -35.53 3.01 -17.63
CA LEU A 2 -34.48 3.66 -16.81
C LEU A 2 -34.46 3.12 -15.36
N HIS A 3 -35.64 2.76 -14.84
CA HIS A 3 -35.80 2.19 -13.50
C HIS A 3 -35.07 0.85 -13.35
N ASP A 4 -35.18 -0.04 -14.35
CA ASP A 4 -34.54 -1.36 -14.32
C ASP A 4 -33.00 -1.27 -14.33
N TRP A 5 -32.46 -0.27 -15.03
CA TRP A 5 -31.03 0.01 -15.00
C TRP A 5 -30.58 0.56 -13.64
N ALA A 6 -31.37 1.44 -13.03
CA ALA A 6 -31.07 1.98 -11.71
C ALA A 6 -31.10 0.91 -10.61
N THR A 7 -32.07 0.00 -10.64
CA THR A 7 -32.13 -1.14 -9.71
C THR A 7 -30.97 -2.10 -9.91
N SER A 8 -30.58 -2.38 -11.16
CA SER A 8 -29.40 -3.20 -11.47
C SER A 8 -28.11 -2.60 -10.93
N VAL A 9 -27.89 -1.29 -11.10
CA VAL A 9 -26.71 -0.59 -10.57
C VAL A 9 -26.69 -0.64 -9.03
N TRP A 10 -27.85 -0.45 -8.40
CA TRP A 10 -27.96 -0.52 -6.95
C TRP A 10 -27.64 -1.93 -6.43
N GLU A 11 -28.11 -2.97 -7.09
CA GLU A 11 -27.81 -4.35 -6.71
C GLU A 11 -26.31 -4.66 -6.85
N ILE A 12 -25.68 -4.23 -7.95
CA ILE A 12 -24.24 -4.39 -8.16
C ILE A 12 -23.45 -3.67 -7.06
N LYS A 13 -23.86 -2.44 -6.70
CA LYS A 13 -23.23 -1.68 -5.60
C LYS A 13 -23.29 -2.45 -4.28
N ASN A 14 -24.46 -2.97 -3.91
CA ASN A 14 -24.62 -3.73 -2.67
C ASN A 14 -23.80 -5.03 -2.67
N ARG A 15 -23.67 -5.70 -3.83
CA ARG A 15 -22.83 -6.89 -3.96
C ARG A 15 -21.35 -6.53 -3.80
N LEU A 16 -20.90 -5.42 -4.39
CA LEU A 16 -19.52 -4.93 -4.24
C LEU A 16 -19.19 -4.58 -2.79
N GLU A 17 -20.10 -3.92 -2.07
CA GLU A 17 -19.92 -3.59 -0.65
C GLU A 17 -19.73 -4.86 0.20
N LYS A 18 -20.60 -5.87 0.01
CA LYS A 18 -20.47 -7.16 0.70
C LYS A 18 -19.15 -7.88 0.39
N MET A 19 -18.70 -7.85 -0.87
CA MET A 19 -17.41 -8.44 -1.24
C MET A 19 -16.24 -7.69 -0.60
N GLU A 20 -16.32 -6.35 -0.54
CA GLU A 20 -15.31 -5.54 0.11
C GLU A 20 -15.19 -5.90 1.60
N ASP A 21 -16.31 -6.03 2.31
CA ASP A 21 -16.33 -6.39 3.73
C ASP A 21 -15.68 -7.75 3.98
N VAL A 22 -16.01 -8.75 3.15
CA VAL A 22 -15.38 -10.08 3.23
C VAL A 22 -13.87 -10.00 2.99
N VAL A 23 -13.43 -9.21 2.01
CA VAL A 23 -11.99 -9.00 1.77
C VAL A 23 -11.33 -8.31 2.96
N ARG A 24 -12.01 -7.36 3.62
CA ARG A 24 -11.49 -6.67 4.80
C ARG A 24 -11.27 -7.63 5.96
N GLU A 25 -12.24 -8.50 6.22
CA GLU A 25 -12.16 -9.51 7.26
C GLU A 25 -11.04 -10.51 7.00
N LEU A 26 -11.01 -11.10 5.80
CA LEU A 26 -9.98 -12.07 5.41
C LEU A 26 -8.57 -11.48 5.45
N ALA A 27 -8.41 -10.24 4.99
CA ALA A 27 -7.11 -9.56 5.03
C ALA A 27 -6.64 -9.31 6.47
N SER A 28 -7.55 -8.92 7.36
CA SER A 28 -7.23 -8.67 8.77
C SER A 28 -6.84 -9.96 9.52
N GLN A 29 -7.43 -11.10 9.14
CA GLN A 29 -7.07 -12.41 9.68
C GLN A 29 -5.73 -12.92 9.11
N HIS A 30 -5.51 -12.78 7.79
CA HIS A 30 -4.34 -13.36 7.12
C HIS A 30 -3.07 -12.48 7.19
N LEU A 31 -3.25 -11.16 7.27
CA LEU A 31 -2.21 -10.13 7.28
C LEU A 31 -2.52 -9.04 8.34
N PRO A 32 -2.56 -9.40 9.64
CA PRO A 32 -3.00 -8.49 10.69
C PRO A 32 -2.11 -7.25 10.82
N SER A 33 -0.78 -7.39 10.83
CA SER A 33 0.14 -6.26 10.99
C SER A 33 0.19 -5.38 9.75
N LEU A 34 0.19 -5.97 8.55
CA LEU A 34 0.15 -5.20 7.31
C LEU A 34 -1.19 -4.46 7.14
N SER A 35 -2.31 -5.10 7.50
CA SER A 35 -3.64 -4.49 7.45
C SER A 35 -3.77 -3.34 8.45
N ALA A 36 -3.17 -3.47 9.64
CA ALA A 36 -3.12 -2.38 10.60
C ALA A 36 -2.31 -1.18 10.08
N LEU A 37 -1.22 -1.42 9.35
CA LEU A 37 -0.37 -0.35 8.80
C LEU A 37 -0.94 0.34 7.57
N LEU A 38 -1.45 -0.42 6.59
CA LEU A 38 -1.83 0.09 5.26
C LEU A 38 -3.34 0.11 5.02
N GLY A 39 -4.12 -0.48 5.91
CA GLY A 39 -5.50 -0.82 5.69
C GLY A 39 -5.67 -2.18 4.97
N PRO A 40 -6.75 -2.90 5.26
CA PRO A 40 -6.94 -4.28 4.80
C PRO A 40 -7.06 -4.41 3.27
N ILE A 41 -7.71 -3.45 2.59
CA ILE A 41 -7.88 -3.49 1.13
C ILE A 41 -6.53 -3.36 0.40
N LEU A 42 -5.67 -2.45 0.87
CA LEU A 42 -4.35 -2.27 0.29
C LEU A 42 -3.45 -3.49 0.60
N ALA A 43 -3.53 -4.02 1.82
CA ALA A 43 -2.80 -5.23 2.21
C ALA A 43 -3.17 -6.44 1.34
N ALA A 44 -4.48 -6.67 1.14
CA ALA A 44 -4.99 -7.74 0.28
C ALA A 44 -4.48 -7.58 -1.16
N ARG A 45 -4.54 -6.36 -1.72
CA ARG A 45 -4.06 -6.10 -3.08
C ARG A 45 -2.58 -6.39 -3.24
N LEU A 46 -1.75 -5.95 -2.30
CA LEU A 46 -0.30 -6.22 -2.32
C LEU A 46 -0.01 -7.73 -2.23
N CYS A 47 -0.78 -8.46 -1.42
CA CYS A 47 -0.66 -9.91 -1.30
C CYS A 47 -1.01 -10.64 -2.60
N VAL A 48 -2.09 -10.24 -3.28
CA VAL A 48 -2.50 -10.84 -4.55
C VAL A 48 -1.46 -10.55 -5.64
N GLU A 49 -0.99 -9.31 -5.73
CA GLU A 49 0.00 -8.88 -6.71
C GLU A 49 1.35 -9.57 -6.50
N ALA A 50 1.74 -9.82 -5.25
CA ALA A 50 2.92 -10.62 -4.94
C ALA A 50 2.72 -12.13 -5.14
N HIS A 51 1.51 -12.60 -5.48
CA HIS A 51 1.13 -14.01 -5.60
C HIS A 51 1.25 -14.79 -4.28
N GLY A 52 0.81 -14.17 -3.19
CA GLY A 52 0.66 -14.80 -1.89
C GLY A 52 1.58 -14.23 -0.81
N ARG A 53 1.17 -14.45 0.46
CA ARG A 53 1.84 -13.92 1.66
C ARG A 53 3.30 -14.37 1.77
N ALA A 54 3.59 -15.64 1.46
CA ALA A 54 4.95 -16.17 1.54
C ALA A 54 5.91 -15.46 0.56
N ARG A 55 5.46 -15.19 -0.66
CA ARG A 55 6.26 -14.46 -1.65
C ARG A 55 6.37 -12.99 -1.28
N LEU A 56 5.28 -12.35 -0.84
CA LEU A 56 5.27 -10.97 -0.35
C LEU A 56 6.30 -10.76 0.78
N ALA A 57 6.38 -11.68 1.75
CA ALA A 57 7.32 -11.60 2.87
C ALA A 57 8.80 -11.66 2.46
N ARG A 58 9.09 -12.32 1.33
CA ARG A 58 10.45 -12.47 0.78
C ARG A 58 10.88 -11.27 -0.07
N LEU A 59 9.94 -10.42 -0.50
CA LEU A 59 10.28 -9.26 -1.30
C LEU A 59 11.15 -8.27 -0.50
N PRO A 60 12.12 -7.61 -1.16
CA PRO A 60 12.82 -6.48 -0.56
C PRO A 60 11.92 -5.25 -0.54
N ALA A 61 12.24 -4.29 0.34
CA ALA A 61 11.50 -3.04 0.47
C ALA A 61 11.41 -2.24 -0.85
N GLY A 62 12.46 -2.30 -1.68
CA GLY A 62 12.47 -1.66 -3.00
C GLY A 62 11.41 -2.23 -3.95
N THR A 63 11.23 -3.56 -4.00
CA THR A 63 10.16 -4.19 -4.79
C THR A 63 8.80 -3.91 -4.18
N MET A 64 8.66 -3.96 -2.86
CA MET A 64 7.43 -3.60 -2.16
C MET A 64 7.00 -2.15 -2.46
N GLN A 65 7.96 -1.25 -2.64
CA GLN A 65 7.70 0.15 -2.97
C GLN A 65 7.06 0.32 -4.36
N ILE A 66 7.48 -0.49 -5.34
CA ILE A 66 7.08 -0.34 -6.75
C ILE A 66 6.11 -1.43 -7.23
N LEU A 67 5.62 -2.27 -6.34
CA LEU A 67 4.68 -3.35 -6.65
C LEU A 67 3.42 -2.78 -7.33
N GLY A 68 3.07 -3.24 -8.53
CA GLY A 68 2.03 -2.68 -9.40
C GLY A 68 2.52 -1.58 -10.37
N ALA A 69 3.81 -1.25 -10.39
CA ALA A 69 4.44 -0.33 -11.33
C ALA A 69 5.51 -1.01 -12.21
N GLU A 70 5.38 -2.32 -12.41
CA GLU A 70 6.30 -3.18 -13.15
C GLU A 70 6.55 -2.65 -14.55
N LYS A 71 5.50 -2.23 -15.27
CA LYS A 71 5.62 -1.69 -16.63
C LYS A 71 6.53 -0.46 -16.68
N ALA A 72 6.36 0.47 -15.73
CA ALA A 72 7.20 1.67 -15.65
C ALA A 72 8.63 1.33 -15.20
N PHE A 73 8.79 0.37 -14.29
CA PHE A 73 10.08 -0.11 -13.83
C PHE A 73 10.87 -0.81 -14.95
N PHE A 74 10.25 -1.71 -15.69
CA PHE A 74 10.88 -2.37 -16.83
C PHE A 74 11.17 -1.37 -17.97
N ASN A 75 10.34 -0.35 -18.16
CA ASN A 75 10.66 0.71 -19.10
C ASN A 75 11.91 1.49 -18.67
N HIS A 76 12.06 1.82 -17.39
CA HIS A 76 13.29 2.42 -16.84
C HIS A 76 14.52 1.55 -17.14
N LEU A 77 14.45 0.24 -16.90
CA LEU A 77 15.56 -0.67 -17.18
C LEU A 77 15.91 -0.77 -18.68
N LYS A 78 14.91 -0.69 -19.57
CA LYS A 78 15.12 -0.79 -21.03
C LYS A 78 15.61 0.50 -21.68
N THR A 79 15.08 1.64 -21.25
CA THR A 79 15.23 2.93 -21.96
C THR A 79 15.99 3.97 -21.16
N GLY A 80 16.29 3.72 -19.88
CA GLY A 80 16.85 4.72 -18.98
C GLY A 80 15.85 5.80 -18.53
N ALA A 81 14.56 5.68 -18.89
CA ALA A 81 13.51 6.59 -18.42
C ALA A 81 13.45 6.68 -16.88
N PRO A 82 12.97 7.76 -16.25
CA PRO A 82 12.95 7.87 -14.80
C PRO A 82 12.21 6.70 -14.11
N SER A 83 12.80 6.18 -13.03
CA SER A 83 12.22 5.05 -12.28
C SER A 83 10.92 5.44 -11.55
N PRO A 84 9.95 4.51 -11.41
CA PRO A 84 8.72 4.77 -10.68
C PRO A 84 9.02 4.97 -9.19
N LYS A 85 8.41 5.99 -8.59
CA LYS A 85 8.59 6.31 -7.16
C LYS A 85 7.76 5.42 -6.23
N HIS A 86 6.66 4.87 -6.72
CA HIS A 86 5.70 4.10 -5.96
C HIS A 86 4.79 3.29 -6.90
N GLY A 87 4.36 2.12 -6.45
CA GLY A 87 3.31 1.31 -7.09
C GLY A 87 1.97 1.47 -6.37
N HIS A 88 1.31 0.35 -6.05
CA HIS A 88 0.02 0.31 -5.36
C HIS A 88 0.02 1.02 -4.01
N ILE A 89 1.16 1.07 -3.31
CA ILE A 89 1.29 1.80 -2.05
C ILE A 89 0.93 3.30 -2.17
N PHE A 90 0.93 3.86 -3.38
CA PHE A 90 0.46 5.23 -3.64
C PHE A 90 -0.97 5.49 -3.14
N MET A 91 -1.83 4.46 -3.10
CA MET A 91 -3.21 4.60 -2.63
C MET A 91 -3.29 4.98 -1.15
N HIS A 92 -2.25 4.72 -0.36
CA HIS A 92 -2.23 5.07 1.06
C HIS A 92 -2.28 6.61 1.25
N PRO A 93 -3.13 7.15 2.15
CA PRO A 93 -3.29 8.59 2.35
C PRO A 93 -1.99 9.33 2.69
N TRP A 94 -1.07 8.68 3.40
CA TRP A 94 0.25 9.25 3.69
C TRP A 94 1.05 9.59 2.43
N ILE A 95 0.83 8.89 1.32
CA ILE A 95 1.56 9.10 0.06
C ILE A 95 0.71 9.94 -0.90
N SER A 96 -0.54 9.55 -1.17
CA SER A 96 -1.39 10.24 -2.16
C SER A 96 -1.61 11.71 -1.83
N ARG A 97 -1.85 12.04 -0.55
CA ARG A 97 -2.10 13.42 -0.09
C ARG A 97 -0.83 14.25 0.11
N SER A 98 0.35 13.64 0.00
CA SER A 98 1.63 14.34 0.20
C SER A 98 2.10 15.08 -1.06
N PRO A 99 2.91 16.15 -0.92
CA PRO A 99 3.48 16.88 -2.05
C PRO A 99 4.39 16.00 -2.93
N ARG A 100 4.41 16.27 -4.25
CA ARG A 100 5.07 15.41 -5.27
C ARG A 100 6.56 15.14 -5.01
N TRP A 101 7.28 16.08 -4.41
CA TRP A 101 8.70 15.95 -4.09
C TRP A 101 8.96 15.06 -2.86
N VAL A 102 7.99 14.98 -1.93
CA VAL A 102 8.10 14.19 -0.69
C VAL A 102 7.61 12.75 -0.87
N ARG A 103 6.67 12.51 -1.80
CA ARG A 103 6.03 11.20 -2.04
C ARG A 103 7.01 10.02 -2.10
N GLY A 104 8.13 10.17 -2.79
CA GLY A 104 9.13 9.10 -2.91
C GLY A 104 9.82 8.76 -1.58
N LYS A 105 10.07 9.77 -0.73
CA LYS A 105 10.68 9.57 0.59
C LYS A 105 9.72 8.82 1.51
N ILE A 106 8.45 9.25 1.54
CA ILE A 106 7.39 8.59 2.32
C ILE A 106 7.15 7.17 1.81
N ALA A 107 7.03 6.98 0.49
CA ALA A 107 6.83 5.67 -0.13
C ALA A 107 7.92 4.66 0.28
N ARG A 108 9.18 5.08 0.31
CA ARG A 108 10.30 4.24 0.75
C ARG A 108 10.17 3.84 2.23
N THR A 109 9.88 4.80 3.11
CA THR A 109 9.70 4.55 4.54
C THR A 109 8.54 3.59 4.81
N VAL A 110 7.39 3.85 4.17
CA VAL A 110 6.19 3.01 4.30
C VAL A 110 6.44 1.61 3.75
N ALA A 111 7.09 1.47 2.59
CA ALA A 111 7.42 0.16 2.03
C ALA A 111 8.37 -0.65 2.91
N ALA A 112 9.37 0.00 3.53
CA ALA A 112 10.28 -0.65 4.46
C ALA A 112 9.54 -1.19 5.69
N LYS A 113 8.65 -0.39 6.27
CA LYS A 113 7.83 -0.78 7.43
C LYS A 113 6.81 -1.86 7.07
N ALA A 114 6.15 -1.74 5.92
CA ALA A 114 5.25 -2.75 5.40
C ALA A 114 5.94 -4.10 5.16
N THR A 115 7.19 -4.08 4.66
CA THR A 115 7.97 -5.32 4.48
C THR A 115 8.24 -6.02 5.82
N ILE A 116 8.55 -5.26 6.88
CA ILE A 116 8.73 -5.82 8.23
C ILE A 116 7.39 -6.38 8.75
N ALA A 117 6.30 -5.63 8.61
CA ALA A 117 4.97 -6.07 9.04
C ALA A 117 4.55 -7.39 8.38
N VAL A 118 4.71 -7.53 7.06
CA VAL A 118 4.41 -8.78 6.35
C VAL A 118 5.27 -9.94 6.84
N ARG A 119 6.55 -9.70 7.13
CA ARG A 119 7.43 -10.75 7.65
C ARG A 119 6.99 -11.22 9.04
N CYS A 120 6.54 -10.30 9.90
CA CYS A 120 5.91 -10.66 11.17
C CYS A 120 4.67 -11.53 10.93
N ASP A 121 3.78 -11.12 10.02
CA ASP A 121 2.55 -11.86 9.71
C ASP A 121 2.83 -13.25 9.11
N ALA A 122 3.88 -13.40 8.28
CA ALA A 122 4.20 -14.65 7.60
C ALA A 122 4.96 -15.66 8.47
N TYR A 123 5.82 -15.18 9.38
CA TYR A 123 6.73 -16.03 10.15
C TYR A 123 6.37 -16.12 11.64
N GLY A 124 5.17 -15.70 12.05
CA GLY A 124 4.69 -15.83 13.43
C GLY A 124 5.32 -14.84 14.41
N GLY A 125 5.70 -13.65 13.92
CA GLY A 125 6.21 -12.57 14.76
C GLY A 125 5.14 -11.90 15.62
N LYS A 126 5.56 -11.05 16.56
CA LYS A 126 4.65 -10.24 17.37
C LYS A 126 3.83 -9.30 16.47
N LEU A 127 2.51 -9.28 16.68
CA LEU A 127 1.61 -8.34 16.02
C LEU A 127 2.02 -6.90 16.34
N TRP A 128 1.88 -6.02 15.36
CA TRP A 128 2.23 -4.61 15.54
C TRP A 128 1.24 -3.93 16.50
N SER A 129 1.78 -3.32 17.55
CA SER A 129 1.01 -2.52 18.49
C SER A 129 0.70 -1.13 17.92
N GLN A 130 -0.27 -0.45 18.52
CA GLN A 130 -0.60 0.94 18.17
C GLN A 130 0.63 1.86 18.27
N GLU A 131 1.45 1.70 19.31
CA GLU A 131 2.71 2.44 19.49
C GLU A 131 3.66 2.31 18.28
N ALA A 132 3.73 1.11 17.69
CA ALA A 132 4.58 0.88 16.52
C ALA A 132 4.03 1.58 15.27
N LEU A 133 2.71 1.69 15.15
CA LEU A 133 2.05 2.42 14.06
C LEU A 133 2.23 3.93 14.22
N ASP A 134 2.08 4.44 15.45
CA ASP A 134 2.25 5.84 15.78
C ASP A 134 3.69 6.29 15.51
N ALA A 135 4.69 5.48 15.87
CA ALA A 135 6.08 5.75 15.54
C ALA A 135 6.34 5.85 14.01
N VAL A 136 5.58 5.10 13.19
CA VAL A 136 5.66 5.24 11.72
C VAL A 136 4.97 6.52 11.26
N ALA A 137 3.82 6.87 11.84
CA ALA A 137 3.12 8.12 11.54
C ALA A 137 4.00 9.33 11.87
N ASP A 138 4.62 9.36 13.05
CA ASP A 138 5.55 10.41 13.49
C ASP A 138 6.73 10.54 12.52
N ARG A 139 7.26 9.41 12.04
CA ARG A 139 8.34 9.43 11.06
C ARG A 139 7.88 10.01 9.72
N VAL A 140 6.65 9.72 9.28
CA VAL A 140 6.07 10.30 8.06
C VAL A 140 5.88 11.81 8.23
N GLU A 141 5.41 12.28 9.38
CA GLU A 141 5.24 13.70 9.65
C GLU A 141 6.58 14.43 9.74
N THR A 142 7.59 13.82 10.36
CA THR A 142 8.96 14.35 10.37
C THR A 142 9.49 14.55 8.94
N ILE A 143 9.26 13.59 8.04
CA ILE A 143 9.67 13.71 6.64
C ILE A 143 8.91 14.85 5.93
N ARG A 144 7.65 15.08 6.30
CA ARG A 144 6.85 16.18 5.74
C ARG A 144 7.36 17.54 6.21
N SER A 145 7.65 17.70 7.49
CA SER A 145 8.13 18.96 8.07
C SER A 145 9.53 19.33 7.55
N GLU A 146 10.44 18.34 7.48
CA GLU A 146 11.79 18.51 6.94
C GLU A 146 11.80 18.89 5.44
N ASN A 147 10.72 18.60 4.70
CA ASN A 147 10.63 18.78 3.25
C ASN A 147 9.43 19.64 2.85
N SER A 148 9.18 20.69 3.64
CA SER A 148 8.10 21.64 3.41
C SER A 148 8.25 22.42 2.10
N THR A 149 9.49 22.71 1.70
CA THR A 149 9.79 23.44 0.46
C THR A 149 10.14 22.50 -0.70
N PRO A 150 9.77 22.87 -1.93
CA PRO A 150 10.20 22.12 -3.11
C PRO A 150 11.72 22.27 -3.30
N PRO A 151 12.43 21.22 -3.74
CA PRO A 151 13.84 21.32 -4.06
C PRO A 151 14.05 22.34 -5.18
N GLN A 152 15.08 23.18 -5.05
CA GLN A 152 15.52 24.03 -6.15
C GLN A 152 15.99 23.14 -7.30
N ARG A 153 15.53 23.45 -8.52
CA ARG A 153 15.84 22.71 -9.74
C ARG A 153 17.08 23.24 -10.41
#